data_AF-A0AAX6EZG7-F1
#
_entry.id   AF-A0AAX6EZG7-F1
#
_cell.length_a   1.000
_cell.length_b   1.000
_cell.length_c   1.000
_cell.angle_alpha   90.00
_cell.angle_beta   90.00
_cell.angle_gamma   90.00
#
_symmetry.space_group_name_H-M   'P 1'
#
loop_
_entity.id
_entity.type
_entity.pdbx_description
1 polymer ?
#
loop_
_entity_poly.entity_id
_entity_poly.type
_entity_poly.pdbx_seq_one_letter_code
_entity_poly.pdbx_strand_id
1 'polypeptide(L)'
;MSSAMLQIQKYAEARREMDRKMDQQYQRKIAEVTDNHLSAVQREHEQRSLVEERRIRDDAALEEAKLKERARQEKAKAEAEARLKAAKRAEEEKVAQEAARRVHEEAAEKEATRVREKAAAEVAEKAARQQKVASKESGIRVLAAENALKAEANRVALYNEVAGKIHIQQKDFDRRGRQIFKFINQIGGTLENVRSKAYALVNIINDPTCPRSLSIFIFAKKVVSVCETPRGSSDRTAFACARVILLVESQIPGVLDFVLAEFHKACIYTVPKHFHPSDVASQNNDYWKLVGYREEDNKMETADVYLSRMQSYMKLYAAVVQTEIDGIKNPHGLKEGWAWLARFLNVLPANRSTATALYAFLKMAGFAMFRRYRSQFVKILNTIGGVYLPKLKEREGQKVGKLVYELEQYLDGKTYTREPEGWRLEEHQLLSEEVL
;
A
#
# COMPACT_ATOMS: atom_id res chain seq x y z
N MET A 1 97.70 -13.38 13.26
CA MET A 1 96.38 -13.81 12.76
C MET A 1 95.35 -14.13 13.86
N SER A 2 95.72 -14.41 15.11
CA SER A 2 94.78 -14.81 16.17
C SER A 2 93.86 -13.68 16.72
N SER A 3 94.36 -12.44 16.84
CA SER A 3 93.59 -11.34 17.47
C SER A 3 92.39 -10.84 16.64
N ALA A 4 92.53 -10.72 15.32
CA ALA A 4 91.45 -10.25 14.44
C ALA A 4 90.28 -11.25 14.34
N MET A 5 90.58 -12.56 14.33
CA MET A 5 89.54 -13.61 14.32
C MET A 5 88.74 -13.66 15.62
N LEU A 6 89.40 -13.48 16.77
CA LEU A 6 88.72 -13.38 18.08
C LEU A 6 87.78 -12.17 18.15
N GLN A 7 88.16 -11.05 17.54
CA GLN A 7 87.34 -9.85 17.53
C GLN A 7 86.09 -10.04 16.64
N ILE A 8 86.25 -10.67 15.47
CA ILE A 8 85.12 -11.03 14.59
C ILE A 8 84.15 -12.01 15.27
N GLN A 9 84.67 -13.02 15.99
CA GLN A 9 83.83 -13.95 16.75
C GLN A 9 83.02 -13.24 17.85
N LYS A 10 83.65 -12.33 18.61
CA LYS A 10 82.93 -11.52 19.63
C LYS A 10 81.84 -10.66 19.01
N TYR A 11 82.09 -10.02 17.87
CA TYR A 11 81.06 -9.25 17.16
C TYR A 11 79.92 -10.13 16.65
N ALA A 12 80.23 -11.32 16.12
CA ALA A 12 79.22 -12.27 15.66
C ALA A 12 78.34 -12.80 16.82
N GLU A 13 78.95 -13.09 17.97
CA GLU A 13 78.24 -13.50 19.18
C GLU A 13 77.36 -12.38 19.74
N ALA A 14 77.88 -11.16 19.84
CA ALA A 14 77.09 -10.00 20.27
C ALA A 14 75.90 -9.73 19.34
N ARG A 15 76.08 -9.91 18.02
CA ARG A 15 74.98 -9.77 17.06
C ARG A 15 73.91 -10.84 17.25
N ARG A 16 74.32 -12.11 17.41
CA ARG A 16 73.39 -13.22 17.72
C ARG A 16 72.63 -13.01 19.02
N GLU A 17 73.28 -12.44 20.04
CA GLU A 17 72.62 -12.14 21.31
C GLU A 17 71.60 -10.99 21.17
N MET A 18 71.91 -9.96 20.38
CA MET A 18 70.96 -8.90 20.06
C MET A 18 69.76 -9.44 19.27
N ASP A 19 69.98 -10.27 18.26
CA ASP A 19 68.91 -10.87 17.46
C ASP A 19 67.99 -11.75 18.34
N ARG A 20 68.55 -12.55 19.26
CA ARG A 20 67.77 -13.32 20.25
C ARG A 20 66.93 -12.42 21.17
N LYS A 21 67.46 -11.28 21.62
CA LYS A 21 66.72 -10.32 22.46
C LYS A 21 65.57 -9.69 21.68
N MET A 22 65.80 -9.34 20.41
CA MET A 22 64.76 -8.80 19.52
C MET A 22 63.65 -9.83 19.26
N ASP A 23 64.01 -11.08 18.99
CA ASP A 23 63.04 -12.17 18.79
C ASP A 23 62.21 -12.42 20.06
N GLN A 24 62.84 -12.43 21.25
CA GLN A 24 62.12 -12.57 22.51
C GLN A 24 61.15 -11.41 22.76
N GLN A 25 61.54 -10.17 22.43
CA GLN A 25 60.64 -9.02 22.52
C GLN A 25 59.47 -9.14 21.54
N TYR A 26 59.72 -9.59 20.32
CA TYR A 26 58.69 -9.79 19.31
C TYR A 26 57.69 -10.87 19.73
N GLN A 27 58.18 -12.01 20.24
CA GLN A 27 57.34 -13.09 20.76
C GLN A 27 56.48 -12.64 21.95
N ARG A 28 57.05 -11.87 22.89
CA ARG A 28 56.28 -11.30 24.02
C ARG A 28 55.17 -10.38 23.53
N LYS A 29 55.46 -9.53 22.54
CA LYS A 29 54.46 -8.62 21.97
C LYS A 29 53.32 -9.38 21.28
N ILE A 30 53.63 -10.43 20.53
CA ILE A 30 52.60 -11.31 19.92
C ILE A 30 51.74 -11.96 21.01
N ALA A 31 52.36 -12.51 22.06
CA ALA A 31 51.65 -13.15 23.16
C ALA A 31 50.70 -12.16 23.87
N GLU A 32 51.16 -10.94 24.14
CA GLU A 32 50.36 -9.89 24.77
C GLU A 32 49.17 -9.47 23.89
N VAL A 33 49.38 -9.28 22.59
CA VAL A 33 48.27 -8.95 21.67
C VAL A 33 47.25 -10.09 21.60
N THR A 34 47.73 -11.34 21.59
CA THR A 34 46.87 -12.52 21.52
C THR A 34 46.03 -12.67 22.81
N ASP A 35 46.64 -12.49 23.97
CA ASP A 35 45.97 -12.55 25.27
C ASP A 35 44.92 -11.44 25.44
N ASN A 36 45.27 -10.22 25.03
CA ASN A 36 44.33 -9.09 24.99
C ASN A 36 43.14 -9.37 24.07
N HIS A 37 43.36 -9.97 22.91
CA HIS A 37 42.30 -10.33 21.97
C HIS A 37 41.39 -11.43 22.53
N LEU A 38 41.96 -12.49 23.09
CA LEU A 38 41.21 -13.57 23.74
C LEU A 38 40.35 -13.04 24.89
N SER A 39 40.92 -12.17 25.73
CA SER A 39 40.21 -11.52 26.83
C SER A 39 39.09 -10.57 26.36
N ALA A 40 39.23 -9.95 25.19
CA ALA A 40 38.18 -9.13 24.59
C ALA A 40 37.04 -9.99 24.03
N VAL A 41 37.36 -11.06 23.31
CA VAL A 41 36.37 -12.02 22.76
C VAL A 41 35.58 -12.69 23.87
N GLN A 42 36.24 -13.07 24.97
CA GLN A 42 35.57 -13.69 26.11
C GLN A 42 34.58 -12.72 26.78
N ARG A 43 34.98 -11.46 26.99
CA ARG A 43 34.07 -10.42 27.52
C ARG A 43 32.89 -10.15 26.59
N GLU A 44 33.11 -10.13 25.28
CA GLU A 44 32.03 -9.96 24.31
C GLU A 44 31.06 -11.15 24.33
N HIS A 45 31.57 -12.38 24.42
CA HIS A 45 30.75 -13.58 24.52
C HIS A 45 29.90 -13.57 25.81
N GLU A 46 30.49 -13.20 26.94
CA GLU A 46 29.77 -13.05 28.22
C GLU A 46 28.67 -11.99 28.13
N GLN A 47 28.96 -10.83 27.53
CA GLN A 47 27.95 -9.78 27.31
C GLN A 47 26.82 -10.25 26.40
N ARG A 48 27.13 -10.93 25.29
CA ARG A 48 26.13 -11.48 24.37
C ARG A 48 25.25 -12.52 25.08
N SER A 49 25.84 -13.38 25.91
CA SER A 49 25.11 -14.37 26.70
C SER A 49 24.13 -13.71 27.68
N LEU A 50 24.57 -12.68 28.41
CA LEU A 50 23.71 -11.93 29.34
C LEU A 50 22.55 -11.19 28.65
N VAL A 51 22.79 -10.66 27.44
CA VAL A 51 21.75 -10.01 26.64
C VAL A 51 20.72 -11.04 26.18
N GLU A 52 21.17 -12.18 25.67
CA GLU A 52 20.26 -13.23 25.19
C GLU A 52 19.47 -13.85 26.34
N GLU A 53 20.09 -14.07 27.50
CA GLU A 53 19.40 -14.57 28.68
C GLU A 53 18.32 -13.59 29.17
N ARG A 54 18.59 -12.27 29.11
CA ARG A 54 17.58 -11.25 29.41
C ARG A 54 16.43 -11.29 28.42
N ARG A 55 16.72 -11.42 27.11
CA ARG A 55 15.69 -11.52 26.06
C ARG A 55 14.79 -12.74 26.25
N ILE A 56 15.37 -13.90 26.57
CA ILE A 56 14.60 -15.12 26.85
C ILE A 56 13.67 -14.92 28.05
N ARG A 57 14.14 -14.26 29.13
CA ARG A 57 13.29 -13.95 30.30
C ARG A 57 12.16 -12.98 29.96
N ASP A 58 12.45 -11.93 29.19
CA ASP A 58 11.45 -10.94 28.79
C ASP A 58 10.39 -11.56 27.85
N ASP A 59 10.82 -12.40 26.91
CA ASP A 59 9.92 -13.13 26.00
C ASP A 59 9.04 -14.13 26.76
N ALA A 60 9.59 -14.84 27.74
CA ALA A 60 8.83 -15.74 28.61
C ALA A 60 7.78 -14.99 29.44
N ALA A 61 8.15 -13.83 30.01
CA ALA A 61 7.22 -12.99 30.76
C ALA A 61 6.10 -12.42 29.87
N LEU A 62 6.43 -12.05 28.61
CA LEU A 62 5.46 -11.58 27.64
C LEU A 62 4.45 -12.68 27.26
N GLU A 63 4.91 -13.92 27.02
CA GLU A 63 4.03 -15.04 26.71
C GLU A 63 3.14 -15.41 27.92
N GLU A 64 3.68 -15.41 29.14
CA GLU A 64 2.87 -15.63 30.35
C GLU A 64 1.79 -14.53 30.53
N ALA A 65 2.15 -13.26 30.27
CA ALA A 65 1.20 -12.15 30.30
C ALA A 65 0.09 -12.30 29.24
N LYS A 66 0.43 -12.70 28.01
CA LYS A 66 -0.54 -12.98 26.94
C LYS A 66 -1.48 -14.12 27.31
N LEU A 67 -0.98 -15.20 27.92
CA LEU A 67 -1.80 -16.32 28.37
C LEU A 67 -2.78 -15.89 29.47
N LYS A 68 -2.32 -15.11 30.46
CA LYS A 68 -3.18 -14.55 31.51
C LYS A 68 -4.25 -13.61 30.95
N GLU A 69 -3.89 -12.78 29.96
CA GLU A 69 -4.85 -11.89 29.30
C GLU A 69 -5.89 -12.66 28.49
N ARG A 70 -5.48 -13.67 27.70
CA ARG A 70 -6.40 -14.54 26.97
C ARG A 70 -7.36 -15.26 27.91
N ALA A 71 -6.88 -15.80 29.02
CA ALA A 71 -7.73 -16.44 30.03
C ALA A 71 -8.74 -15.46 30.67
N ARG A 72 -8.35 -14.19 30.89
CA ARG A 72 -9.28 -13.15 31.36
C ARG A 72 -10.32 -12.79 30.30
N GLN A 73 -9.92 -12.68 29.03
CA GLN A 73 -10.83 -12.39 27.92
C GLN A 73 -11.83 -13.53 27.69
N GLU A 74 -11.39 -14.79 27.78
CA GLU A 74 -12.28 -15.95 27.67
C GLU A 74 -13.28 -16.03 28.82
N LYS A 75 -12.84 -15.78 30.06
CA LYS A 75 -13.76 -15.70 31.21
C LYS A 75 -14.79 -14.58 31.05
N ALA A 76 -14.38 -13.39 30.59
CA ALA A 76 -15.29 -12.27 30.36
C ALA A 76 -16.29 -12.56 29.23
N LYS A 77 -15.86 -13.24 28.15
CA LYS A 77 -16.75 -13.68 27.07
C LYS A 77 -17.75 -14.73 27.54
N ALA A 78 -17.31 -15.71 28.33
CA ALA A 78 -18.19 -16.74 28.89
C ALA A 78 -19.23 -16.13 29.85
N GLU A 79 -18.84 -15.16 30.69
CA GLU A 79 -19.76 -14.46 31.57
C GLU A 79 -20.78 -13.61 30.79
N ALA A 80 -20.34 -12.90 29.76
CA ALA A 80 -21.22 -12.12 28.89
C ALA A 80 -22.21 -13.01 28.14
N GLU A 81 -21.77 -14.15 27.60
CA GLU A 81 -22.63 -15.12 26.93
C GLU A 81 -23.65 -15.76 27.90
N ALA A 82 -23.23 -16.06 29.13
CA ALA A 82 -24.12 -16.56 30.17
C ALA A 82 -25.19 -15.52 30.56
N ARG A 83 -24.82 -14.25 30.72
CA ARG A 83 -25.76 -13.15 30.97
C ARG A 83 -26.73 -12.95 29.81
N LEU A 84 -26.26 -13.07 28.57
CA LEU A 84 -27.09 -12.91 27.38
C LEU A 84 -28.07 -14.08 27.18
N LYS A 85 -27.65 -15.32 27.48
CA LYS A 85 -28.53 -16.49 27.54
C LYS A 85 -29.56 -16.39 28.67
N ALA A 86 -29.17 -15.90 29.85
CA ALA A 86 -30.08 -15.67 30.96
C ALA A 86 -31.12 -14.58 30.66
N ALA A 87 -30.69 -13.47 30.04
CA ALA A 87 -31.58 -12.40 29.59
C ALA A 87 -32.58 -12.89 28.53
N LYS A 88 -32.14 -13.67 27.54
CA LYS A 88 -33.02 -14.27 26.53
C LYS A 88 -34.05 -15.22 27.15
N ARG A 89 -33.66 -16.07 28.09
CA ARG A 89 -34.59 -16.96 28.80
C ARG A 89 -35.61 -16.18 29.64
N ALA A 90 -35.18 -15.12 30.31
CA ALA A 90 -36.07 -14.25 31.08
C ALA A 90 -37.04 -13.47 30.16
N GLU A 91 -36.60 -13.06 28.98
CA GLU A 91 -37.45 -12.43 27.96
C GLU A 91 -38.46 -13.44 27.37
N GLU A 92 -38.01 -14.65 27.05
CA GLU A 92 -38.87 -15.75 26.58
C GLU A 92 -39.91 -16.16 27.63
N GLU A 93 -39.56 -16.23 28.91
CA GLU A 93 -40.50 -16.45 30.01
C GLU A 93 -41.50 -15.31 30.18
N LYS A 94 -41.06 -14.05 30.05
CA LYS A 94 -41.96 -12.89 30.08
C LYS A 94 -42.92 -12.88 28.89
N VAL A 95 -42.43 -13.18 27.69
CA VAL A 95 -43.26 -13.27 26.47
C VAL A 95 -44.24 -14.44 26.57
N ALA A 96 -43.85 -15.58 27.15
CA ALA A 96 -44.75 -16.71 27.39
C ALA A 96 -45.83 -16.39 28.45
N GLN A 97 -45.47 -15.69 29.53
CA GLN A 97 -46.44 -15.22 30.54
C GLN A 97 -47.39 -14.16 29.98
N GLU A 98 -46.90 -13.25 29.14
CA GLU A 98 -47.71 -12.23 28.49
C GLU A 98 -48.63 -12.83 27.42
N ALA A 99 -48.17 -13.84 26.66
CA ALA A 99 -49.01 -14.59 25.73
C ALA A 99 -50.11 -15.38 26.46
N ALA A 100 -49.81 -15.99 27.61
CA ALA A 100 -50.82 -16.66 28.45
C ALA A 100 -51.85 -15.68 29.04
N ARG A 101 -51.44 -14.45 29.39
CA ARG A 101 -52.35 -13.37 29.80
C ARG A 101 -53.24 -12.89 28.65
N ARG A 102 -52.67 -12.70 27.46
CA ARG A 102 -53.41 -12.29 26.25
C ARG A 102 -54.42 -13.33 25.79
N VAL A 103 -54.15 -14.63 25.94
CA VAL A 103 -55.13 -15.69 25.67
C VAL A 103 -56.32 -15.65 26.66
N HIS A 104 -56.11 -15.16 27.89
CA HIS A 104 -57.17 -14.96 28.88
C HIS A 104 -57.96 -13.66 28.67
N GLU A 105 -57.33 -12.59 28.16
CA GLU A 105 -57.98 -11.32 27.83
C GLU A 105 -58.69 -11.36 26.45
N GLU A 106 -58.17 -12.07 25.44
CA GLU A 106 -58.78 -12.24 24.11
C GLU A 106 -60.05 -13.13 24.10
N ALA A 107 -60.34 -13.83 25.21
CA ALA A 107 -61.62 -14.50 25.43
C ALA A 107 -62.72 -13.54 25.95
N ALA A 108 -62.35 -12.34 26.42
CA ALA A 108 -63.27 -11.33 26.94
C ALA A 108 -63.43 -10.10 26.02
N GLU A 109 -62.55 -9.90 25.03
CA GLU A 109 -62.52 -8.70 24.19
C GLU A 109 -62.68 -9.00 22.68
N LYS A 110 -63.68 -9.83 22.35
CA LYS A 110 -64.18 -10.02 20.96
C LYS A 110 -65.55 -9.38 20.72
N GLU A 111 -65.82 -8.26 21.40
CA GLU A 111 -67.02 -7.43 21.19
C GLU A 111 -66.67 -5.94 21.26
N ALA A 112 -65.59 -5.50 20.64
CA ALA A 112 -65.32 -4.08 20.41
C ALA A 112 -64.42 -3.92 19.19
N THR A 113 -65.07 -4.14 18.04
CA THR A 113 -64.67 -3.66 16.72
C THR A 113 -63.67 -2.51 16.75
N ARG A 114 -62.58 -2.68 15.99
CA ARG A 114 -62.39 -2.03 14.68
C ARG A 114 -62.94 -0.59 14.71
N VAL A 115 -62.08 0.36 15.05
CA VAL A 115 -61.89 1.65 14.36
C VAL A 115 -60.73 2.35 15.06
N ARG A 116 -59.57 2.39 14.38
CA ARG A 116 -58.50 3.41 14.44
C ARG A 116 -57.11 2.81 14.21
N GLU A 117 -56.97 2.10 13.10
CA GLU A 117 -55.75 2.22 12.33
C GLU A 117 -55.86 3.47 11.47
N LYS A 118 -54.97 4.43 11.73
CA LYS A 118 -54.26 5.29 10.76
C LYS A 118 -53.90 6.62 11.42
N ALA A 119 -52.65 6.72 11.87
CA ALA A 119 -51.77 7.89 11.73
C ALA A 119 -50.64 7.83 12.77
N ALA A 120 -49.46 7.32 12.39
CA ALA A 120 -48.15 7.75 12.91
C ALA A 120 -47.03 6.88 12.31
N ALA A 121 -46.71 7.09 11.03
CA ALA A 121 -45.47 6.59 10.45
C ALA A 121 -44.98 7.54 9.34
N GLU A 122 -44.81 8.82 9.67
CA GLU A 122 -44.19 9.81 8.79
C GLU A 122 -43.29 10.75 9.61
N VAL A 123 -42.15 10.27 10.12
CA VAL A 123 -41.05 11.16 10.58
C VAL A 123 -39.63 10.64 10.23
N ALA A 124 -39.45 9.41 9.76
CA ALA A 124 -38.11 8.83 9.58
C ALA A 124 -37.58 8.82 8.13
N GLU A 125 -37.87 9.85 7.31
CA GLU A 125 -37.33 9.95 5.96
C GLU A 125 -36.88 11.38 5.58
N LYS A 126 -35.97 11.97 6.38
CA LYS A 126 -35.31 13.24 6.01
C LYS A 126 -33.82 13.28 6.34
N ALA A 127 -33.10 12.21 6.00
CA ALA A 127 -31.62 12.19 6.04
C ALA A 127 -30.95 11.41 4.89
N ALA A 128 -31.59 11.31 3.72
CA ALA A 128 -31.01 10.65 2.54
C ALA A 128 -31.37 11.39 1.26
N ARG A 129 -30.82 12.59 1.06
CA ARG A 129 -30.91 13.27 -0.24
C ARG A 129 -29.62 14.02 -0.57
N GLN A 130 -28.58 13.25 -0.89
CA GLN A 130 -27.49 13.68 -1.77
C GLN A 130 -27.18 12.56 -2.77
N GLN A 131 -27.49 12.87 -4.02
CA GLN A 131 -27.19 12.21 -5.29
C GLN A 131 -26.49 10.83 -5.26
N LYS A 132 -27.22 9.78 -5.65
CA LYS A 132 -26.67 8.58 -6.27
C LYS A 132 -27.49 8.25 -7.51
N VAL A 133 -26.87 8.41 -8.69
CA VAL A 133 -27.36 7.77 -9.91
C VAL A 133 -26.97 6.31 -9.80
N ALA A 134 -27.90 5.49 -9.32
CA ALA A 134 -27.76 4.04 -9.32
C ALA A 134 -28.37 3.50 -10.62
N SER A 135 -27.53 3.17 -11.60
CA SER A 135 -27.94 2.33 -12.73
C SER A 135 -28.27 0.93 -12.20
N LYS A 136 -29.48 0.44 -12.50
CA LYS A 136 -30.13 -0.68 -11.80
C LYS A 136 -30.24 -1.97 -12.63
N GLU A 137 -29.34 -2.17 -13.59
CA GLU A 137 -29.51 -3.21 -14.63
C GLU A 137 -28.92 -4.60 -14.26
N SER A 138 -28.24 -4.77 -13.13
CA SER A 138 -27.53 -6.04 -12.83
C SER A 138 -27.53 -6.48 -11.37
N GLY A 139 -28.41 -5.95 -10.51
CA GLY A 139 -28.36 -6.23 -9.06
C GLY A 139 -27.15 -5.62 -8.35
N ILE A 140 -26.20 -5.03 -9.08
CA ILE A 140 -25.00 -4.37 -8.57
C ILE A 140 -25.18 -2.85 -8.66
N ARG A 141 -25.08 -2.17 -7.52
CA ARG A 141 -25.13 -0.70 -7.44
C ARG A 141 -23.72 -0.13 -7.55
N VAL A 142 -23.53 0.83 -8.46
CA VAL A 142 -22.25 1.54 -8.63
C VAL A 142 -22.20 2.76 -7.72
N LEU A 143 -21.16 2.86 -6.90
CA LEU A 143 -20.90 3.99 -6.01
C LEU A 143 -19.69 4.76 -6.55
N ALA A 144 -19.94 5.88 -7.23
CA ALA A 144 -18.92 6.80 -7.71
C ALA A 144 -19.53 8.20 -7.91
N ALA A 145 -18.69 9.24 -7.98
CA ALA A 145 -19.16 10.55 -8.40
C ALA A 145 -19.40 10.59 -9.92
N GLU A 146 -20.44 11.29 -10.36
CA GLU A 146 -20.84 11.34 -11.78
C GLU A 146 -19.71 11.86 -12.69
N ASN A 147 -18.99 12.90 -12.25
CA ASN A 147 -17.87 13.45 -13.02
C ASN A 147 -16.69 12.48 -13.15
N ALA A 148 -16.48 11.59 -12.17
CA ALA A 148 -15.45 10.56 -12.26
C ALA A 148 -15.86 9.45 -13.23
N LEU A 149 -17.13 9.04 -13.23
CA LEU A 149 -17.66 8.08 -14.20
C LEU A 149 -17.58 8.62 -15.64
N LYS A 150 -17.88 9.90 -15.85
CA LYS A 150 -17.72 10.56 -17.16
C LYS A 150 -16.25 10.56 -17.62
N ALA A 151 -15.32 10.92 -16.72
CA ALA A 151 -13.89 10.92 -17.03
C ALA A 151 -13.35 9.51 -17.32
N GLU A 152 -13.81 8.49 -16.59
CA GLU A 152 -13.51 7.08 -16.85
C GLU A 152 -14.03 6.67 -18.23
N ALA A 153 -15.32 6.92 -18.52
CA ALA A 153 -15.95 6.54 -19.77
C ALA A 153 -15.24 7.12 -21.00
N ASN A 154 -14.86 8.41 -20.95
CA ASN A 154 -14.12 9.06 -22.03
C ASN A 154 -12.78 8.39 -22.30
N ARG A 155 -12.03 8.07 -21.24
CA ARG A 155 -10.71 7.42 -21.36
C ARG A 155 -10.81 5.96 -21.81
N VAL A 156 -11.82 5.24 -21.33
CA VAL A 156 -12.11 3.85 -21.75
C VAL A 156 -12.52 3.81 -23.23
N ALA A 157 -13.31 4.78 -23.71
CA ALA A 157 -13.67 4.87 -25.12
C ALA A 157 -12.43 5.03 -26.01
N LEU A 158 -11.52 5.95 -25.67
CA LEU A 158 -10.25 6.15 -26.36
C LEU A 158 -9.40 4.87 -26.37
N TYR A 159 -9.30 4.21 -25.22
CA TYR A 159 -8.54 2.96 -25.07
C TYR A 159 -9.12 1.83 -25.93
N ASN A 160 -10.44 1.65 -25.93
CA ASN A 160 -11.12 0.60 -26.66
C ASN A 160 -11.07 0.81 -28.18
N GLU A 161 -11.08 2.06 -28.65
CA GLU A 161 -10.93 2.37 -30.07
C GLU A 161 -9.59 1.84 -30.62
N VAL A 162 -8.51 2.02 -29.87
CA VAL A 162 -7.19 1.49 -30.24
C VAL A 162 -7.14 -0.02 -30.06
N ALA A 163 -7.68 -0.54 -28.96
CA ALA A 163 -7.71 -1.98 -28.67
C ALA A 163 -8.45 -2.80 -29.75
N GLY A 164 -9.57 -2.27 -30.27
CA GLY A 164 -10.35 -2.91 -31.34
C GLY A 164 -9.60 -3.02 -32.67
N LYS A 165 -8.62 -2.14 -32.91
CA LYS A 165 -7.80 -2.13 -34.14
C LYS A 165 -6.59 -3.09 -34.07
N ILE A 166 -6.35 -3.75 -32.93
CA ILE A 166 -5.16 -4.61 -32.70
C ILE A 166 -5.21 -5.93 -33.50
N HIS A 167 -6.37 -6.34 -34.01
CA HIS A 167 -6.54 -7.60 -34.75
C HIS A 167 -5.69 -7.73 -36.04
N ILE A 168 -5.03 -6.67 -36.50
CA ILE A 168 -4.35 -6.65 -37.81
C ILE A 168 -2.82 -6.91 -37.70
N GLN A 169 -2.17 -6.81 -36.53
CA GLN A 169 -0.69 -6.95 -36.44
C GLN A 169 -0.16 -7.52 -35.11
N GLN A 170 -0.56 -8.73 -34.73
CA GLN A 170 -0.10 -9.38 -33.48
C GLN A 170 1.44 -9.46 -33.35
N LYS A 171 2.16 -9.72 -34.45
CA LYS A 171 3.63 -9.81 -34.45
C LYS A 171 4.30 -8.47 -34.13
N ASP A 172 3.80 -7.36 -34.67
CA ASP A 172 4.32 -6.02 -34.39
C ASP A 172 3.96 -5.57 -32.97
N PHE A 173 2.76 -5.93 -32.50
CA PHE A 173 2.37 -5.74 -31.09
C PHE A 173 3.35 -6.43 -30.14
N ASP A 174 3.68 -7.70 -30.37
CA ASP A 174 4.58 -8.46 -29.52
C ASP A 174 6.02 -7.93 -29.60
N ARG A 175 6.50 -7.59 -30.82
CA ARG A 175 7.83 -7.00 -31.02
C ARG A 175 7.97 -5.67 -30.27
N ARG A 176 7.03 -4.75 -30.50
CA ARG A 176 7.01 -3.44 -29.85
C ARG A 176 6.82 -3.57 -28.34
N GLY A 177 5.94 -4.48 -27.91
CA GLY A 177 5.72 -4.82 -26.51
C GLY A 177 6.99 -5.27 -25.79
N ARG A 178 7.83 -6.10 -26.41
CA ARG A 178 9.12 -6.51 -25.84
C ARG A 178 10.11 -5.35 -25.74
N GLN A 179 10.19 -4.51 -26.77
CA GLN A 179 11.10 -3.35 -26.78
C GLN A 179 10.72 -2.34 -25.68
N ILE A 180 9.45 -1.95 -25.61
CA ILE A 180 8.94 -1.03 -24.59
C ILE A 180 9.15 -1.61 -23.19
N PHE A 181 8.78 -2.87 -22.99
CA PHE A 181 8.93 -3.54 -21.69
C PHE A 181 10.40 -3.63 -21.24
N LYS A 182 11.35 -3.84 -22.15
CA LYS A 182 12.79 -3.82 -21.84
C LYS A 182 13.20 -2.51 -21.19
N PHE A 183 12.80 -1.37 -21.76
CA PHE A 183 13.16 -0.06 -21.21
C PHE A 183 12.44 0.23 -19.89
N ILE A 184 11.16 -0.12 -19.79
CA ILE A 184 10.39 0.03 -18.55
C ILE A 184 11.02 -0.77 -17.40
N ASN A 185 11.42 -2.01 -17.65
CA ASN A 185 12.10 -2.85 -16.65
C ASN A 185 13.49 -2.35 -16.24
N GLN A 186 14.08 -1.45 -17.01
CA GLN A 186 15.39 -0.85 -16.74
C GLN A 186 15.28 0.55 -16.12
N ILE A 187 14.06 1.00 -15.77
CA ILE A 187 13.84 2.22 -15.01
C ILE A 187 14.41 1.99 -13.60
N GLY A 188 15.44 2.75 -13.26
CA GLY A 188 16.15 2.73 -11.99
C GLY A 188 15.91 3.98 -11.17
N GLY A 189 16.59 4.08 -10.03
CA GLY A 189 16.40 5.14 -9.03
C GLY A 189 17.11 6.46 -9.33
N THR A 190 17.91 6.57 -10.39
CA THR A 190 18.69 7.79 -10.69
C THR A 190 17.99 8.69 -11.72
N LEU A 191 18.22 10.00 -11.61
CA LEU A 191 17.67 11.00 -12.53
C LEU A 191 18.09 10.76 -13.98
N GLU A 192 19.38 10.45 -14.20
CA GLU A 192 19.94 10.20 -15.52
C GLU A 192 19.35 8.95 -16.16
N ASN A 193 19.21 7.87 -15.39
CA ASN A 193 18.55 6.66 -15.87
C ASN A 193 17.11 6.98 -16.32
N VAL A 194 16.32 7.66 -15.47
CA VAL A 194 14.94 8.02 -15.80
C VAL A 194 14.86 8.87 -17.07
N ARG A 195 15.72 9.88 -17.22
CA ARG A 195 15.78 10.72 -18.43
C ARG A 195 16.14 9.90 -19.68
N SER A 196 17.17 9.06 -19.58
CA SER A 196 17.62 8.19 -20.67
C SER A 196 16.53 7.21 -21.11
N LYS A 197 15.83 6.56 -20.16
CA LYS A 197 14.73 5.64 -20.47
C LYS A 197 13.52 6.36 -21.05
N ALA A 198 13.16 7.53 -20.54
CA ALA A 198 12.09 8.34 -21.12
C ALA A 198 12.39 8.72 -22.58
N TYR A 199 13.62 9.17 -22.88
CA TYR A 199 14.03 9.49 -24.25
C TYR A 199 13.97 8.26 -25.18
N ALA A 200 14.48 7.11 -24.73
CA ALA A 200 14.41 5.88 -25.51
C ALA A 200 12.95 5.45 -25.80
N LEU A 201 12.06 5.60 -24.83
CA LEU A 201 10.64 5.31 -24.98
C LEU A 201 9.96 6.27 -25.96
N VAL A 202 10.26 7.57 -25.90
CA VAL A 202 9.77 8.57 -26.87
C VAL A 202 10.18 8.18 -28.28
N ASN A 203 11.44 7.78 -28.49
CA ASN A 203 11.92 7.34 -29.81
C ASN A 203 11.20 6.08 -30.31
N ILE A 204 10.95 5.11 -29.43
CA ILE A 204 10.20 3.90 -29.77
C ILE A 204 8.74 4.19 -30.11
N ILE A 205 8.11 5.12 -29.40
CA ILE A 205 6.71 5.50 -29.65
C ILE A 205 6.56 6.27 -30.96
N ASN A 206 7.57 7.08 -31.31
CA ASN A 206 7.60 7.87 -32.54
C ASN A 206 8.13 7.13 -33.77
N ASP A 207 8.60 5.89 -33.60
CA ASP A 207 9.08 5.05 -34.69
C ASP A 207 7.95 4.78 -35.71
N PRO A 208 8.11 5.19 -36.99
CA PRO A 208 7.05 5.11 -38.00
C PRO A 208 6.70 3.67 -38.40
N THR A 209 7.51 2.68 -38.02
CA THR A 209 7.24 1.26 -38.31
C THR A 209 6.04 0.70 -37.54
N CYS A 210 5.49 1.43 -36.58
CA CYS A 210 4.29 1.04 -35.83
C CYS A 210 3.40 2.28 -35.61
N PRO A 211 2.07 2.18 -35.76
CA PRO A 211 1.18 3.29 -35.48
C PRO A 211 1.41 3.87 -34.07
N ARG A 212 1.56 5.20 -33.98
CA ARG A 212 1.86 5.88 -32.71
C ARG A 212 0.83 5.54 -31.62
N SER A 213 -0.46 5.54 -31.95
CA SER A 213 -1.54 5.19 -31.03
C SER A 213 -1.40 3.78 -30.44
N LEU A 214 -0.95 2.81 -31.26
CA LEU A 214 -0.68 1.46 -30.80
C LEU A 214 0.54 1.41 -29.86
N SER A 215 1.61 2.14 -30.18
CA SER A 215 2.78 2.22 -29.30
C SER A 215 2.47 2.89 -27.96
N ILE A 216 1.64 3.94 -27.94
CA ILE A 216 1.15 4.58 -26.71
C ILE A 216 0.31 3.59 -25.89
N PHE A 217 -0.61 2.88 -26.54
CA PHE A 217 -1.42 1.85 -25.90
C PHE A 217 -0.57 0.76 -25.24
N ILE A 218 0.44 0.26 -25.96
CA ILE A 218 1.38 -0.75 -25.44
C ILE A 218 2.19 -0.17 -24.28
N PHE A 219 2.67 1.08 -24.40
CA PHE A 219 3.38 1.77 -23.33
C PHE A 219 2.53 1.85 -22.05
N ALA A 220 1.29 2.32 -22.15
CA ALA A 220 0.37 2.41 -21.02
C ALA A 220 0.18 1.05 -20.32
N LYS A 221 -0.12 0.00 -21.10
CA LYS A 221 -0.27 -1.36 -20.57
C LYS A 221 0.99 -1.87 -19.88
N LYS A 222 2.17 -1.65 -20.47
CA LYS A 222 3.44 -2.13 -19.90
C LYS A 222 3.86 -1.33 -18.67
N VAL A 223 3.70 -0.01 -18.66
CA VAL A 223 4.14 0.83 -17.52
C VAL A 223 3.23 0.65 -16.31
N VAL A 224 1.95 0.38 -16.50
CA VAL A 224 1.06 0.01 -15.37
C VAL A 224 1.39 -1.40 -14.87
N SER A 225 1.74 -2.35 -15.75
CA SER A 225 2.05 -3.73 -15.31
C SER A 225 3.30 -3.84 -14.42
N VAL A 226 4.28 -2.93 -14.55
CA VAL A 226 5.54 -3.06 -13.80
C VAL A 226 5.38 -2.85 -12.29
N CYS A 227 4.33 -2.15 -11.84
CA CYS A 227 4.13 -1.94 -10.40
C CYS A 227 3.67 -3.22 -9.67
N GLU A 228 3.14 -4.22 -10.38
CA GLU A 228 2.77 -5.51 -9.78
C GLU A 228 3.99 -6.33 -9.38
N THR A 229 5.10 -6.19 -10.13
CA THR A 229 6.35 -6.94 -9.93
C THR A 229 7.55 -5.99 -9.89
N PRO A 230 7.60 -5.08 -8.89
CA PRO A 230 8.65 -4.07 -8.83
C PRO A 230 10.02 -4.71 -8.60
N ARG A 231 11.04 -4.18 -9.27
CA ARG A 231 12.43 -4.55 -9.01
C ARG A 231 12.92 -3.76 -7.80
N GLY A 232 12.87 -4.38 -6.63
CA GLY A 232 13.27 -3.75 -5.37
C GLY A 232 12.11 -2.99 -4.71
N SER A 233 12.39 -1.79 -4.19
CA SER A 233 11.38 -1.00 -3.46
C SER A 233 10.24 -0.55 -4.38
N SER A 234 9.04 -1.06 -4.11
CA SER A 234 7.79 -0.71 -4.79
C SER A 234 7.57 0.80 -4.90
N ASP A 235 7.91 1.55 -3.84
CA ASP A 235 7.69 2.99 -3.77
C ASP A 235 8.67 3.75 -4.67
N ARG A 236 9.97 3.36 -4.66
CA ARG A 236 10.99 3.92 -5.56
C ARG A 236 10.67 3.65 -7.03
N THR A 237 10.28 2.41 -7.36
CA THR A 237 9.86 2.07 -8.73
C THR A 237 8.67 2.91 -9.16
N ALA A 238 7.69 3.13 -8.27
CA ALA A 238 6.51 3.94 -8.56
C ALA A 238 6.88 5.40 -8.88
N PHE A 239 7.73 6.05 -8.09
CA PHE A 239 8.16 7.43 -8.38
C PHE A 239 9.01 7.54 -9.65
N ALA A 240 9.93 6.61 -9.88
CA ALA A 240 10.73 6.60 -11.11
C ALA A 240 9.84 6.41 -12.35
N CYS A 241 8.86 5.50 -12.31
CA CYS A 241 7.90 5.30 -13.40
C CYS A 241 6.99 6.51 -13.60
N ALA A 242 6.47 7.12 -12.52
CA ALA A 242 5.66 8.32 -12.60
C ALA A 242 6.40 9.46 -13.32
N ARG A 243 7.70 9.62 -13.03
CA ARG A 243 8.54 10.61 -13.70
C ARG A 243 8.75 10.30 -15.18
N VAL A 244 8.97 9.02 -15.54
CA VAL A 244 9.04 8.60 -16.95
C VAL A 244 7.72 8.90 -17.67
N ILE A 245 6.57 8.59 -17.07
CA ILE A 245 5.24 8.86 -17.66
C ILE A 245 5.10 10.34 -17.99
N LEU A 246 5.44 11.24 -17.06
CA LEU A 246 5.32 12.69 -17.28
C LEU A 246 6.34 13.23 -18.28
N LEU A 247 7.56 12.69 -18.33
CA LEU A 247 8.55 13.04 -19.36
C LEU A 247 8.07 12.63 -20.75
N VAL A 248 7.53 11.42 -20.88
CA VAL A 248 6.98 10.94 -22.16
C VAL A 248 5.75 11.77 -22.56
N GLU A 249 4.83 12.06 -21.64
CA GLU A 249 3.66 12.93 -21.87
C GLU A 249 4.07 14.32 -22.34
N SER A 250 5.14 14.91 -21.78
CA SER A 250 5.61 16.24 -22.18
C SER A 250 6.07 16.32 -23.64
N GLN A 251 6.52 15.20 -24.21
CA GLN A 251 7.00 15.10 -25.59
C GLN A 251 5.93 14.52 -26.54
N ILE A 252 4.98 13.75 -26.01
CA ILE A 252 3.93 13.08 -26.76
C ILE A 252 2.60 13.29 -25.99
N PRO A 253 1.93 14.44 -26.17
CA PRO A 253 0.69 14.74 -25.46
C PRO A 253 -0.40 13.68 -25.69
N GLY A 254 -1.11 13.32 -24.63
CA GLY A 254 -2.18 12.32 -24.64
C GLY A 254 -1.76 10.92 -24.20
N VAL A 255 -0.46 10.67 -23.98
CA VAL A 255 0.04 9.42 -23.37
C VAL A 255 -0.57 9.18 -21.99
N LEU A 256 -0.69 10.23 -21.19
CA LEU A 256 -1.22 10.15 -19.84
C LEU A 256 -2.69 9.70 -19.80
N ASP A 257 -3.50 10.04 -20.81
CA ASP A 257 -4.89 9.57 -20.87
C ASP A 257 -4.98 8.06 -21.11
N PHE A 258 -4.09 7.48 -21.91
CA PHE A 258 -4.00 6.02 -22.07
C PHE A 258 -3.50 5.34 -20.79
N VAL A 259 -2.52 5.93 -20.10
CA VAL A 259 -2.02 5.43 -18.81
C VAL A 259 -3.15 5.46 -17.76
N LEU A 260 -3.92 6.54 -17.69
CA LEU A 260 -5.08 6.65 -16.80
C LEU A 260 -6.18 5.66 -17.19
N ALA A 261 -6.45 5.45 -18.47
CA ALA A 261 -7.39 4.42 -18.92
C ALA A 261 -6.98 3.02 -18.44
N GLU A 262 -5.70 2.68 -18.56
CA GLU A 262 -5.16 1.40 -18.08
C GLU A 262 -5.27 1.29 -16.55
N PHE A 263 -4.99 2.36 -15.80
CA PHE A 263 -5.22 2.39 -14.35
C PHE A 263 -6.67 2.12 -13.98
N HIS A 264 -7.63 2.80 -14.62
CA HIS A 264 -9.05 2.64 -14.31
C HIS A 264 -9.54 1.23 -14.60
N LYS A 265 -9.02 0.60 -15.65
CA LYS A 265 -9.28 -0.81 -15.98
C LYS A 265 -8.67 -1.78 -14.97
N ALA A 266 -7.43 -1.52 -14.55
CA ALA A 266 -6.69 -2.41 -13.65
C ALA A 266 -7.14 -2.26 -12.18
N CYS A 267 -7.60 -1.08 -11.78
CA CYS A 267 -7.95 -0.72 -10.41
C CYS A 267 -9.08 0.31 -10.36
N ILE A 268 -10.28 -0.12 -9.99
CA ILE A 268 -11.48 0.72 -9.89
C ILE A 268 -11.34 1.90 -8.90
N TYR A 269 -10.41 1.80 -7.95
CA TYR A 269 -10.18 2.84 -6.94
C TYR A 269 -9.35 4.01 -7.45
N THR A 270 -8.75 3.92 -8.64
CA THR A 270 -8.16 5.08 -9.32
C THR A 270 -9.24 6.04 -9.86
N VAL A 271 -10.50 5.57 -10.00
CA VAL A 271 -11.70 6.35 -10.40
C VAL A 271 -12.49 6.93 -9.20
N PRO A 272 -12.09 6.68 -7.95
CA PRO A 272 -12.98 6.39 -6.81
C PRO A 272 -14.33 5.78 -7.18
N LYS A 273 -14.34 4.47 -7.46
CA LYS A 273 -15.56 3.69 -7.68
C LYS A 273 -15.58 2.45 -6.79
N HIS A 274 -16.78 2.07 -6.34
CA HIS A 274 -17.01 0.81 -5.64
C HIS A 274 -18.31 0.15 -6.13
N PHE A 275 -18.31 -1.17 -6.25
CA PHE A 275 -19.48 -1.95 -6.62
C PHE A 275 -20.12 -2.53 -5.36
N HIS A 276 -21.42 -2.32 -5.20
CA HIS A 276 -22.18 -2.80 -4.05
C HIS A 276 -23.24 -3.80 -4.51
N PRO A 277 -23.05 -5.11 -4.24
CA PRO A 277 -24.06 -6.11 -4.60
C PRO A 277 -25.32 -5.88 -3.76
N SER A 278 -26.50 -6.01 -4.36
CA SER A 278 -27.77 -5.78 -3.66
C SER A 278 -28.20 -6.97 -2.82
N ASP A 279 -27.72 -8.17 -3.15
CA ASP A 279 -27.96 -9.41 -2.43
C ASP A 279 -26.74 -10.35 -2.54
N VAL A 280 -26.78 -11.46 -1.79
CA VAL A 280 -25.70 -12.46 -1.77
C VAL A 280 -25.56 -13.17 -3.12
N ALA A 281 -26.67 -13.35 -3.85
CA ALA A 281 -26.66 -14.00 -5.17
C ALA A 281 -25.90 -13.18 -6.22
N SER A 282 -25.95 -11.85 -6.11
CA SER A 282 -25.21 -10.90 -6.94
C SER A 282 -23.71 -10.89 -6.64
N GLN A 283 -23.26 -11.47 -5.51
CA GLN A 283 -21.84 -11.55 -5.13
C GLN A 283 -21.17 -12.81 -5.67
N ASN A 284 -21.33 -13.05 -6.97
CA ASN A 284 -20.80 -14.21 -7.69
C ASN A 284 -19.41 -13.94 -8.31
N ASN A 285 -18.88 -14.89 -9.10
CA ASN A 285 -17.58 -14.74 -9.76
C ASN A 285 -17.53 -13.55 -10.72
N ASP A 286 -18.62 -13.23 -11.41
CA ASP A 286 -18.69 -12.09 -12.33
C ASP A 286 -18.60 -10.76 -11.58
N TYR A 287 -19.23 -10.67 -10.40
CA TYR A 287 -19.05 -9.53 -9.51
C TYR A 287 -17.59 -9.37 -9.09
N TRP A 288 -16.91 -10.46 -8.68
CA TRP A 288 -15.51 -10.36 -8.27
C TRP A 288 -14.59 -9.96 -9.43
N LYS A 289 -14.83 -10.49 -10.63
CA LYS A 289 -14.14 -10.06 -11.86
C LYS A 289 -14.39 -8.58 -12.16
N LEU A 290 -15.62 -8.10 -11.97
CA LEU A 290 -15.99 -6.69 -12.12
C LEU A 290 -15.27 -5.79 -11.10
N VAL A 291 -15.10 -6.24 -9.85
CA VAL A 291 -14.28 -5.56 -8.82
C VAL A 291 -12.78 -5.55 -9.19
N GLY A 292 -12.36 -6.48 -10.06
CA GLY A 292 -11.01 -6.59 -10.60
C GLY A 292 -10.22 -7.78 -10.07
N TYR A 293 -10.87 -8.75 -9.41
CA TYR A 293 -10.24 -10.01 -9.06
C TYR A 293 -9.94 -10.84 -10.33
N ARG A 294 -8.81 -11.53 -10.32
CA ARG A 294 -8.36 -12.46 -11.36
C ARG A 294 -8.72 -13.89 -10.99
N GLU A 295 -8.93 -14.67 -12.02
CA GLU A 295 -9.10 -16.12 -11.93
C GLU A 295 -7.85 -16.75 -12.54
N GLU A 296 -7.15 -17.56 -11.75
CA GLU A 296 -5.99 -18.36 -12.18
C GLU A 296 -6.32 -19.83 -11.90
N ASP A 297 -6.12 -20.70 -12.89
CA ASP A 297 -6.41 -22.14 -12.79
C ASP A 297 -7.84 -22.47 -12.30
N ASN A 298 -8.85 -21.76 -12.84
CA ASN A 298 -10.26 -21.86 -12.45
C ASN A 298 -10.54 -21.56 -10.96
N LYS A 299 -9.62 -20.83 -10.31
CA LYS A 299 -9.75 -20.40 -8.93
C LYS A 299 -9.59 -18.89 -8.83
N MET A 300 -10.54 -18.24 -8.15
CA MET A 300 -10.43 -16.82 -7.86
C MET A 300 -9.22 -16.57 -6.95
N GLU A 301 -8.46 -15.52 -7.26
CA GLU A 301 -7.34 -15.09 -6.42
C GLU A 301 -7.82 -14.75 -5.00
N THR A 302 -6.93 -14.86 -4.01
CA THR A 302 -7.28 -14.51 -2.63
C THR A 302 -7.41 -13.00 -2.48
N ALA A 303 -8.15 -12.56 -1.45
CA ALA A 303 -8.29 -11.14 -1.14
C ALA A 303 -6.93 -10.47 -0.88
N ASP A 304 -5.96 -11.17 -0.29
CA ASP A 304 -4.65 -10.59 0.01
C ASP A 304 -3.82 -10.35 -1.26
N VAL A 305 -3.87 -11.28 -2.24
CA VAL A 305 -3.21 -11.13 -3.54
C VAL A 305 -3.84 -9.96 -4.32
N TYR A 306 -5.17 -9.92 -4.39
CA TYR A 306 -5.90 -8.81 -4.99
C TYR A 306 -5.53 -7.46 -4.36
N LEU A 307 -5.55 -7.38 -3.02
CA LEU A 307 -5.26 -6.13 -2.30
C LEU A 307 -3.81 -5.69 -2.50
N SER A 308 -2.85 -6.61 -2.53
CA SER A 308 -1.44 -6.30 -2.81
C SER A 308 -1.28 -5.67 -4.20
N ARG A 309 -1.89 -6.28 -5.21
CA ARG A 309 -1.88 -5.78 -6.59
C ARG A 309 -2.58 -4.42 -6.72
N MET A 310 -3.76 -4.30 -6.13
CA MET A 310 -4.52 -3.05 -6.06
C MET A 310 -3.71 -1.95 -5.38
N GLN A 311 -2.99 -2.27 -4.31
CA GLN A 311 -2.13 -1.32 -3.59
C GLN A 311 -1.00 -0.82 -4.48
N SER A 312 -0.37 -1.70 -5.25
CA SER A 312 0.69 -1.32 -6.21
C SER A 312 0.20 -0.33 -7.27
N TYR A 313 -0.97 -0.55 -7.88
CA TYR A 313 -1.53 0.42 -8.83
C TYR A 313 -1.83 1.76 -8.17
N MET A 314 -2.40 1.74 -6.96
CA MET A 314 -2.71 2.95 -6.22
C MET A 314 -1.45 3.75 -5.86
N LYS A 315 -0.34 3.07 -5.54
CA LYS A 315 0.95 3.73 -5.31
C LYS A 315 1.47 4.42 -6.56
N LEU A 316 1.46 3.75 -7.70
CA LEU A 316 1.92 4.35 -8.96
C LEU A 316 1.00 5.51 -9.40
N TYR A 317 -0.32 5.34 -9.30
CA TYR A 317 -1.29 6.41 -9.56
C TYR A 317 -1.03 7.64 -8.68
N ALA A 318 -0.84 7.44 -7.37
CA ALA A 318 -0.55 8.52 -6.44
C ALA A 318 0.82 9.15 -6.67
N ALA A 319 1.83 8.37 -7.09
CA ALA A 319 3.12 8.88 -7.52
C ALA A 319 2.97 9.79 -8.76
N VAL A 320 2.17 9.41 -9.75
CA VAL A 320 1.85 10.27 -10.91
C VAL A 320 1.19 11.57 -10.47
N VAL A 321 0.23 11.51 -9.52
CA VAL A 321 -0.45 12.70 -8.99
C VAL A 321 0.50 13.67 -8.29
N GLN A 322 1.44 13.16 -7.49
CA GLN A 322 2.36 14.00 -6.72
C GLN A 322 3.59 14.44 -7.51
N THR A 323 3.99 13.74 -8.57
CA THR A 323 5.25 14.04 -9.26
C THR A 323 5.21 15.43 -9.92
N GLU A 324 6.18 16.25 -9.57
CA GLU A 324 6.46 17.56 -10.15
C GLU A 324 7.85 17.50 -10.79
N ILE A 325 7.97 17.99 -12.02
CA ILE A 325 9.23 18.07 -12.75
C ILE A 325 9.38 19.51 -13.21
N ASP A 326 10.52 20.12 -12.91
CA ASP A 326 10.79 21.51 -13.28
C ASP A 326 10.61 21.73 -14.78
N GLY A 327 9.84 22.75 -15.13
CA GLY A 327 9.52 23.10 -16.52
C GLY A 327 8.45 22.22 -17.19
N ILE A 328 7.94 21.16 -16.55
CA ILE A 328 6.91 20.28 -17.10
C ILE A 328 5.64 20.36 -16.28
N LYS A 329 4.54 20.77 -16.92
CA LYS A 329 3.22 20.79 -16.29
C LYS A 329 2.68 19.36 -16.20
N ASN A 330 2.35 18.92 -14.99
CA ASN A 330 1.64 17.66 -14.77
C ASN A 330 0.12 17.84 -15.04
N PRO A 331 -0.45 17.21 -16.09
CA PRO A 331 -1.88 17.35 -16.40
C PRO A 331 -2.79 16.70 -15.35
N HIS A 332 -2.29 15.70 -14.62
CA HIS A 332 -3.01 14.94 -13.60
C HIS A 332 -2.39 15.13 -12.21
N GLY A 333 -1.96 16.36 -11.91
CA GLY A 333 -1.27 16.70 -10.66
C GLY A 333 -2.17 16.81 -9.43
N LEU A 334 -1.71 17.53 -8.40
CA LEU A 334 -2.34 17.63 -7.08
C LEU A 334 -3.80 18.13 -7.07
N LYS A 335 -4.26 18.84 -8.10
CA LYS A 335 -5.68 19.22 -8.24
C LYS A 335 -6.55 17.98 -8.43
N GLU A 336 -6.14 17.06 -9.28
CA GLU A 336 -6.84 15.80 -9.52
C GLU A 336 -6.72 14.87 -8.31
N GLY A 337 -5.59 14.91 -7.59
CA GLY A 337 -5.43 14.23 -6.31
C GLY A 337 -6.40 14.72 -5.22
N TRP A 338 -6.63 16.03 -5.13
CA TRP A 338 -7.63 16.60 -4.23
C TRP A 338 -9.05 16.15 -4.62
N ALA A 339 -9.38 16.24 -5.90
CA ALA A 339 -10.68 15.79 -6.40
C ALA A 339 -10.88 14.28 -6.17
N TRP A 340 -9.83 13.47 -6.29
CA TRP A 340 -9.83 12.05 -5.95
C TRP A 340 -10.19 11.83 -4.47
N LEU A 341 -9.47 12.46 -3.53
CA LEU A 341 -9.74 12.34 -2.09
C LEU A 341 -11.18 12.75 -1.72
N ALA A 342 -11.64 13.88 -2.26
CA ALA A 342 -12.99 14.37 -2.00
C ALA A 342 -14.05 13.39 -2.49
N ARG A 343 -13.93 12.89 -3.73
CA ARG A 343 -14.85 11.88 -4.28
C ARG A 343 -14.80 10.57 -3.49
N PHE A 344 -13.59 10.13 -3.14
CA PHE A 344 -13.34 8.91 -2.39
C PHE A 344 -14.04 8.94 -1.04
N LEU A 345 -13.75 9.94 -0.20
CA LEU A 345 -14.26 10.01 1.18
C LEU A 345 -15.76 10.30 1.27
N ASN A 346 -16.34 10.97 0.25
CA ASN A 346 -17.76 11.29 0.24
C ASN A 346 -18.64 10.14 -0.27
N VAL A 347 -18.13 9.29 -1.16
CA VAL A 347 -18.97 8.30 -1.88
C VAL A 347 -18.67 6.86 -1.48
N LEU A 348 -17.40 6.52 -1.24
CA LEU A 348 -16.99 5.13 -1.06
C LEU A 348 -17.19 4.69 0.40
N PRO A 349 -17.63 3.43 0.62
CA PRO A 349 -17.81 2.91 1.97
C PRO A 349 -16.46 2.59 2.61
N ALA A 350 -16.34 2.74 3.93
CA ALA A 350 -15.18 2.24 4.67
C ALA A 350 -15.20 0.71 4.70
N ASN A 351 -14.20 0.07 4.10
CA ASN A 351 -13.97 -1.37 4.09
C ASN A 351 -12.48 -1.67 3.86
N ARG A 352 -12.11 -2.95 3.88
CA ARG A 352 -10.71 -3.37 3.71
C ARG A 352 -10.06 -2.83 2.42
N SER A 353 -10.74 -2.94 1.27
CA SER A 353 -10.18 -2.51 -0.03
C SER A 353 -10.00 -1.00 -0.14
N THR A 354 -11.01 -0.24 0.29
CA THR A 354 -10.96 1.23 0.30
C THR A 354 -9.92 1.74 1.29
N ALA A 355 -9.75 1.10 2.44
CA ALA A 355 -8.69 1.45 3.40
C ALA A 355 -7.30 1.23 2.80
N THR A 356 -7.07 0.10 2.11
CA THR A 356 -5.81 -0.16 1.41
C THR A 356 -5.53 0.88 0.33
N ALA A 357 -6.55 1.27 -0.46
CA ALA A 357 -6.39 2.26 -1.53
C ALA A 357 -6.10 3.65 -0.96
N LEU A 358 -6.83 4.06 0.08
CA LEU A 358 -6.64 5.34 0.78
C LEU A 358 -5.25 5.42 1.40
N TYR A 359 -4.81 4.38 2.11
CA TYR A 359 -3.49 4.34 2.72
C TYR A 359 -2.38 4.43 1.66
N ALA A 360 -2.47 3.67 0.56
CA ALA A 360 -1.52 3.74 -0.53
C ALA A 360 -1.43 5.15 -1.14
N PHE A 361 -2.57 5.79 -1.36
CA PHE A 361 -2.62 7.15 -1.88
C PHE A 361 -1.95 8.15 -0.92
N LEU A 362 -2.30 8.11 0.36
CA LEU A 362 -1.73 9.00 1.38
C LEU A 362 -0.22 8.78 1.55
N LYS A 363 0.23 7.53 1.55
CA LYS A 363 1.65 7.19 1.67
C LYS A 363 2.48 7.85 0.57
N MET A 364 1.98 7.83 -0.67
CA MET A 364 2.73 8.33 -1.83
C MET A 364 2.51 9.83 -2.10
N ALA A 365 1.26 10.30 -2.00
CA ALA A 365 0.87 11.66 -2.41
C ALA A 365 0.64 12.62 -1.24
N GLY A 366 0.52 12.12 -0.01
CA GLY A 366 0.12 12.95 1.14
C GLY A 366 1.11 14.05 1.48
N PHE A 367 2.40 13.84 1.20
CA PHE A 367 3.44 14.86 1.39
C PHE A 367 3.21 16.10 0.54
N ALA A 368 3.06 15.95 -0.77
CA ALA A 368 2.82 17.09 -1.65
C ALA A 368 1.42 17.68 -1.45
N MET A 369 0.41 16.86 -1.15
CA MET A 369 -0.92 17.34 -0.78
C MET A 369 -0.86 18.26 0.45
N PHE A 370 -0.12 17.86 1.48
CA PHE A 370 0.09 18.71 2.66
C PHE A 370 0.85 19.99 2.31
N ARG A 371 1.94 19.90 1.54
CA ARG A 371 2.71 21.09 1.14
C ARG A 371 1.85 22.11 0.36
N ARG A 372 0.98 21.63 -0.52
CA ARG A 372 0.14 22.45 -1.40
C ARG A 372 -1.10 23.03 -0.74
N TYR A 373 -1.77 22.26 0.12
CA TYR A 373 -3.09 22.63 0.68
C TYR A 373 -3.08 22.87 2.19
N ARG A 374 -1.97 22.54 2.89
CA ARG A 374 -1.69 22.88 4.29
C ARG A 374 -2.86 22.52 5.22
N SER A 375 -3.46 23.52 5.88
CA SER A 375 -4.56 23.34 6.84
C SER A 375 -5.80 22.68 6.23
N GLN A 376 -6.06 22.87 4.93
CA GLN A 376 -7.18 22.21 4.26
C GLN A 376 -6.95 20.70 4.14
N PHE A 377 -5.71 20.27 3.88
CA PHE A 377 -5.38 18.84 3.87
C PHE A 377 -5.49 18.24 5.29
N VAL A 378 -5.07 18.97 6.32
CA VAL A 378 -5.24 18.53 7.72
C VAL A 378 -6.72 18.30 8.07
N LYS A 379 -7.65 19.12 7.56
CA LYS A 379 -9.09 18.86 7.74
C LYS A 379 -9.54 17.53 7.11
N ILE A 380 -9.00 17.19 5.94
CA ILE A 380 -9.26 15.88 5.30
C ILE A 380 -8.72 14.75 6.18
N LEU A 381 -7.49 14.88 6.69
CA LEU A 381 -6.89 13.89 7.59
C LEU A 381 -7.69 13.71 8.88
N ASN A 382 -8.19 14.80 9.48
CA ASN A 382 -9.07 14.74 10.64
C ASN A 382 -10.40 14.05 10.33
N THR A 383 -10.93 14.21 9.12
CA THR A 383 -12.12 13.49 8.67
C THR A 383 -11.85 11.99 8.56
N ILE A 384 -10.66 11.62 8.08
CA ILE A 384 -10.23 10.21 8.02
C ILE A 384 -10.14 9.62 9.43
N GLY A 385 -9.46 10.33 10.35
CA GLY A 385 -9.33 9.90 11.75
C GLY A 385 -10.65 9.83 12.51
N GLY A 386 -11.48 10.87 12.40
CA GLY A 386 -12.71 11.02 13.19
C GLY A 386 -13.95 10.33 12.61
N VAL A 387 -13.98 10.04 11.30
CA VAL A 387 -15.18 9.47 10.65
C VAL A 387 -14.87 8.18 9.93
N TYR A 388 -13.82 8.14 9.11
CA TYR A 388 -13.53 6.97 8.27
C TYR A 388 -13.02 5.78 9.09
N LEU A 389 -12.04 5.99 9.98
CA LEU A 389 -11.45 4.92 10.79
C LEU A 389 -12.46 4.28 11.78
N PRO A 390 -13.31 5.03 12.50
CA PRO A 390 -14.36 4.42 13.33
C PRO A 390 -15.29 3.52 12.52
N LYS A 391 -15.78 3.98 11.36
CA LYS A 391 -16.63 3.18 10.46
C LYS A 391 -15.93 1.93 9.95
N LEU A 392 -14.64 2.03 9.65
CA LEU A 392 -13.82 0.89 9.23
C LEU A 392 -13.72 -0.17 10.34
N LYS A 393 -13.44 0.25 11.57
CA LYS A 393 -13.35 -0.62 12.75
C LYS A 393 -14.67 -1.31 13.05
N GLU A 394 -15.77 -0.56 13.00
CA GLU A 394 -17.12 -1.08 13.23
C GLU A 394 -17.49 -2.18 12.22
N ARG A 395 -17.17 -1.95 10.94
CA ARG A 395 -17.59 -2.84 9.85
C ARG A 395 -16.75 -4.11 9.70
N GLU A 396 -15.44 -4.00 9.84
CA GLU A 396 -14.50 -5.06 9.48
C GLU A 396 -13.86 -5.74 10.72
N GLY A 397 -14.00 -5.13 11.89
CA GLY A 397 -13.47 -5.64 13.16
C GLY A 397 -11.96 -5.91 13.10
N GLN A 398 -11.55 -7.09 13.56
CA GLN A 398 -10.12 -7.45 13.67
C GLN A 398 -9.43 -7.68 12.30
N LYS A 399 -10.19 -7.92 11.21
CA LYS A 399 -9.62 -8.23 9.88
C LYS A 399 -8.79 -7.09 9.29
N VAL A 400 -9.01 -5.87 9.76
CA VAL A 400 -8.33 -4.65 9.32
C VAL A 400 -7.36 -4.09 10.36
N GLY A 401 -7.07 -4.82 11.45
CA GLY A 401 -6.27 -4.32 12.56
C GLY A 401 -4.92 -3.73 12.13
N LYS A 402 -4.19 -4.39 11.23
CA LYS A 402 -2.93 -3.89 10.67
C LYS A 402 -3.11 -2.58 9.88
N LEU A 403 -4.10 -2.52 8.99
CA LEU A 403 -4.37 -1.32 8.16
C LEU A 403 -4.83 -0.14 9.00
N VAL A 404 -5.66 -0.39 10.00
CA VAL A 404 -6.09 0.61 10.98
C VAL A 404 -4.88 1.18 11.70
N TYR A 405 -4.00 0.31 12.24
CA TYR A 405 -2.77 0.73 12.89
C TYR A 405 -1.87 1.56 11.95
N GLU A 406 -1.68 1.13 10.70
CA GLU A 406 -0.88 1.87 9.70
C GLU A 406 -1.45 3.27 9.41
N LEU A 407 -2.78 3.40 9.29
CA LEU A 407 -3.44 4.68 9.09
C LEU A 407 -3.35 5.56 10.34
N GLU A 408 -3.54 5.01 11.54
CA GLU A 408 -3.38 5.76 12.80
C GLU A 408 -1.94 6.26 12.95
N GLN A 409 -0.95 5.39 12.75
CA GLN A 409 0.46 5.77 12.77
C GLN A 409 0.78 6.86 11.73
N TYR A 410 0.20 6.78 10.54
CA TYR A 410 0.36 7.82 9.52
C TYR A 410 -0.19 9.18 9.97
N LEU A 411 -1.36 9.17 10.61
CA LEU A 411 -2.04 10.39 11.07
C LEU A 411 -1.35 10.98 12.31
N ASP A 412 -1.12 10.18 13.34
CA ASP A 412 -0.57 10.58 14.63
C ASP A 412 0.91 10.94 14.51
N GLY A 413 1.66 10.13 13.76
CA GLY A 413 3.08 10.38 13.45
C GLY A 413 3.31 11.51 12.44
N LYS A 414 2.22 12.08 11.89
CA LYS A 414 2.24 13.12 10.87
C LYS A 414 3.16 12.78 9.69
N THR A 415 3.13 11.53 9.25
CA THR A 415 4.04 11.03 8.21
C THR A 415 3.97 11.86 6.92
N TYR A 416 2.82 12.46 6.63
CA TYR A 416 2.61 13.42 5.54
C TYR A 416 3.50 14.68 5.58
N THR A 417 4.25 14.96 6.65
CA THR A 417 5.21 16.07 6.67
C THR A 417 6.60 15.65 6.18
N ARG A 418 6.86 14.35 6.03
CA ARG A 418 8.14 13.79 5.61
C ARG A 418 8.09 13.40 4.14
N GLU A 419 9.22 13.48 3.47
CA GLU A 419 9.35 13.02 2.09
C GLU A 419 9.13 11.50 2.01
N PRO A 420 8.27 11.01 1.09
CA PRO A 420 8.07 9.59 0.94
C PRO A 420 9.30 8.93 0.30
N GLU A 421 9.52 7.66 0.62
CA GLU A 421 10.66 6.91 0.10
C GLU A 421 10.67 6.90 -1.43
N GLY A 422 11.80 7.26 -2.03
CA GLY A 422 11.95 7.32 -3.48
C GLY A 422 11.37 8.54 -4.17
N TRP A 423 10.79 9.49 -3.42
CA TRP A 423 10.26 10.73 -3.99
C TRP A 423 11.34 11.56 -4.69
N ARG A 424 12.52 11.70 -4.05
CA ARG A 424 13.72 12.20 -4.70
C ARG A 424 14.44 11.04 -5.36
N LEU A 425 14.67 11.16 -6.66
CA LEU A 425 15.59 10.28 -7.36
C LEU A 425 17.01 10.63 -6.96
N GLU A 426 17.89 9.63 -6.95
CA GLU A 426 19.31 9.81 -6.70
C GLU A 426 19.90 10.68 -7.82
N GLU A 427 20.46 11.82 -7.43
CA GLU A 427 21.36 12.58 -8.29
C GLU A 427 22.71 11.86 -8.26
N HIS A 428 23.34 11.66 -9.41
CA HIS A 428 24.70 11.14 -9.43
C HIS A 428 25.55 12.06 -8.55
N GLN A 429 26.12 11.53 -7.46
CA GLN A 429 27.27 12.17 -6.83
C GLN A 429 28.33 12.22 -7.93
N LEU A 430 28.47 13.38 -8.56
CA LEU A 430 29.75 13.77 -9.14
C LEU A 430 30.72 13.63 -7.97
N LEU A 431 31.62 12.65 -8.08
CA LEU A 431 32.75 12.51 -7.17
C LEU A 431 33.38 13.90 -7.07
N SER A 432 33.25 14.51 -5.90
CA SER A 432 34.11 15.60 -5.50
C SER A 432 35.51 15.04 -5.43
N GLU A 433 36.24 15.12 -6.55
CA GLU A 433 37.68 15.33 -6.50
C GLU A 433 37.92 16.67 -5.81
N GLU A 434 38.00 16.62 -4.48
CA GLU A 434 38.75 17.57 -3.67
C GLU A 434 39.75 16.68 -2.93
N VAL A 435 40.98 16.55 -3.41
CA VAL A 435 42.10 17.39 -2.95
C VAL A 435 42.05 17.57 -1.44
N LEU A 436 42.79 16.70 -0.74
CA LEU A 436 43.76 17.08 0.29
C LEU A 436 44.75 15.93 0.52
#